data_AF-A0A8X6TWB1-F1
#
_entry.id   AF-A0A8X6TWB1-F1
#
_cell.length_a   1.000
_cell.length_b   1.000
_cell.length_c   1.000
_cell.angle_alpha   90.00
_cell.angle_beta   90.00
_cell.angle_gamma   90.00
#
_symmetry.space_group_name_H-M   'P 1'
#
loop_
_entity.id
_entity.type
_entity.pdbx_description
1 polymer ?
#
loop_
_entity_poly.entity_id
_entity_poly.type
_entity_poly.pdbx_seq_one_letter_code
_entity_poly.pdbx_strand_id
1 'polypeptide(L)'
;WKAASNVYDCTLDTNPEGFASAIARSGWKIPFVPPVKRLREALNLYAQTGVVSGAVSINDGPEYEMYLFGEKMRSLGKSSTIVGCKFTSILGSTPANGLAFHLTNVSAPYAFNNLPFGCVVQPGGDMIPIKDLDINISPQVSEKTKSSFKAHFHA
;
A
#
# COMPACT_ATOMS: atom_id res chain seq x y z
N TRP A 1 -23.81 2.20 -4.76
CA TRP A 1 -22.35 2.35 -4.57
C TRP A 1 -21.59 1.88 -5.80
N LYS A 2 -20.56 2.62 -6.23
CA LYS A 2 -19.66 2.28 -7.33
C LYS A 2 -18.29 1.93 -6.77
N ALA A 3 -17.61 0.94 -7.35
CA ALA A 3 -16.28 0.52 -6.92
C ALA A 3 -15.35 0.36 -8.12
N ALA A 4 -14.10 0.76 -7.94
CA ALA A 4 -13.00 0.51 -8.86
C ALA A 4 -11.80 0.05 -8.03
N SER A 5 -11.02 -0.92 -8.54
CA SER A 5 -9.85 -1.41 -7.83
C SER A 5 -8.78 -1.90 -8.77
N ASN A 6 -7.53 -1.76 -8.34
CA ASN A 6 -6.34 -2.24 -9.03
C ASN A 6 -5.60 -3.20 -8.12
N VAL A 7 -5.16 -4.33 -8.69
CA VAL A 7 -4.39 -5.36 -7.99
C VAL A 7 -2.93 -5.21 -8.42
N TYR A 8 -2.06 -5.13 -7.43
CA TYR A 8 -0.61 -5.16 -7.58
C TYR A 8 -0.08 -6.42 -6.89
N ASP A 9 0.51 -7.32 -7.66
CA ASP A 9 1.08 -8.57 -7.18
C ASP A 9 2.59 -8.42 -7.02
N CYS A 10 3.10 -8.54 -5.79
CA CYS A 10 4.53 -8.37 -5.50
C CYS A 10 5.43 -9.46 -6.10
N THR A 11 4.86 -10.52 -6.67
CA THR A 11 5.58 -11.58 -7.38
C THR A 11 5.58 -11.43 -8.89
N LEU A 12 4.61 -10.71 -9.46
CA LEU A 12 4.45 -10.53 -10.92
C LEU A 12 4.78 -9.10 -11.35
N ASP A 13 4.31 -8.09 -10.63
CA ASP A 13 4.48 -6.66 -10.94
C ASP A 13 5.82 -6.12 -10.39
N THR A 14 6.88 -6.90 -10.58
CA THR A 14 8.15 -6.73 -9.85
C THR A 14 9.06 -5.66 -10.43
N ASN A 15 9.99 -5.21 -9.57
CA ASN A 15 11.11 -4.35 -9.93
C ASN A 15 12.41 -5.03 -9.45
N PRO A 16 13.05 -5.86 -10.30
CA PRO A 16 14.21 -6.65 -9.90
C PRO A 16 15.37 -5.81 -9.35
N GLU A 17 15.60 -4.63 -9.90
CA GLU A 17 16.65 -3.70 -9.46
C GLU A 17 16.34 -3.15 -8.06
N GLY A 18 15.10 -2.70 -7.82
CA GLY A 18 14.66 -2.26 -6.50
C GLY A 18 14.76 -3.37 -5.44
N PHE A 19 14.48 -4.61 -5.83
CA PHE A 19 14.57 -5.78 -4.95
C PHE A 19 16.02 -6.08 -4.58
N ALA A 20 16.91 -6.13 -5.57
CA ALA A 20 18.34 -6.33 -5.35
C ALA A 20 18.92 -5.22 -4.45
N SER A 21 18.57 -3.96 -4.74
CA SER A 21 19.01 -2.80 -3.96
C SER A 21 18.50 -2.85 -2.51
N ALA A 22 17.24 -3.23 -2.28
CA ALA A 22 16.68 -3.37 -0.94
C ALA A 22 17.29 -4.52 -0.13
N ILE A 23 17.64 -5.64 -0.78
CA ILE A 23 18.40 -6.72 -0.14
C ILE A 23 19.80 -6.23 0.25
N ALA A 24 20.48 -5.52 -0.65
CA ALA A 24 21.83 -5.00 -0.41
C ALA A 24 21.88 -3.97 0.72
N ARG A 25 20.82 -3.17 0.91
CA ARG A 25 20.66 -2.24 2.04
C ARG A 25 20.36 -2.91 3.38
N SER A 26 20.04 -4.21 3.39
CA SER A 26 19.67 -4.93 4.60
C SER A 26 20.90 -5.52 5.29
N GLY A 27 20.93 -5.48 6.62
CA GLY A 27 21.95 -6.21 7.38
C GLY A 27 21.69 -7.72 7.30
N TRP A 28 22.61 -8.50 6.74
CA TRP A 28 22.44 -9.96 6.66
C TRP A 28 22.88 -10.64 7.96
N LYS A 29 22.18 -11.72 8.34
CA LYS A 29 22.65 -12.60 9.43
C LYS A 29 23.72 -13.54 8.90
N ILE A 30 24.66 -13.94 9.77
CA ILE A 30 25.63 -15.01 9.51
C ILE A 30 24.88 -16.23 8.94
N PRO A 31 25.31 -16.80 7.80
CA PRO A 31 26.62 -16.65 7.14
C PRO A 31 26.75 -15.49 6.12
N PHE A 32 26.01 -14.39 6.29
CA PHE A 32 26.03 -13.22 5.38
C PHE A 32 25.65 -13.60 3.95
N VAL A 33 24.58 -14.37 3.81
CA VAL A 33 24.02 -14.73 2.52
C VAL A 33 22.76 -13.91 2.22
N PRO A 34 22.56 -13.47 0.97
CA PRO A 34 21.32 -12.84 0.56
C PRO A 34 20.11 -13.73 0.91
N PRO A 35 19.13 -13.23 1.65
CA PRO A 35 17.99 -14.00 2.15
C PRO A 35 16.90 -14.16 1.07
N VAL A 36 17.28 -14.59 -0.14
CA VAL A 36 16.41 -14.66 -1.34
C VAL A 36 15.14 -15.49 -1.09
N LYS A 37 15.28 -16.65 -0.42
CA LYS A 37 14.12 -17.49 -0.07
C LYS A 37 13.14 -16.74 0.83
N ARG A 38 13.65 -16.03 1.84
CA ARG A 38 12.82 -15.28 2.78
C ARG A 38 12.17 -14.07 2.11
N LEU A 39 12.87 -13.39 1.19
CA LEU A 39 12.27 -12.36 0.35
C LEU A 39 11.09 -12.93 -0.44
N ARG A 40 11.30 -14.02 -1.18
CA ARG A 40 10.24 -14.64 -1.99
C ARG A 40 9.03 -15.05 -1.14
N GLU A 41 9.26 -15.61 0.04
CA GLU A 41 8.19 -16.00 0.96
C GLU A 41 7.48 -14.81 1.61
N ALA A 42 8.19 -13.70 1.87
CA ALA A 42 7.62 -12.47 2.41
C ALA A 42 6.83 -11.69 1.34
N LEU A 43 7.26 -11.73 0.08
CA LEU A 43 6.61 -11.07 -1.05
C LEU A 43 5.53 -11.92 -1.72
N ASN A 44 5.19 -13.08 -1.16
CA ASN A 44 4.00 -13.83 -1.56
C ASN A 44 2.75 -13.13 -1.00
N LEU A 45 2.55 -11.88 -1.43
CA LEU A 45 1.48 -10.99 -1.07
C LEU A 45 1.04 -10.20 -2.30
N TYR A 46 -0.23 -9.83 -2.32
CA TYR A 46 -0.73 -8.84 -3.26
C TYR A 46 -1.45 -7.72 -2.49
N ALA A 47 -1.41 -6.53 -3.06
CA ALA A 47 -2.12 -5.36 -2.60
C ALA A 47 -3.22 -5.02 -3.60
N GLN A 48 -4.45 -4.90 -3.12
CA GLN A 48 -5.57 -4.41 -3.92
C GLN A 48 -5.94 -3.03 -3.40
N THR A 49 -5.63 -1.99 -4.16
CA THR A 49 -6.09 -0.63 -3.86
C THR A 49 -7.43 -0.39 -4.55
N GLY A 50 -8.34 0.29 -3.88
CA GLY A 50 -9.65 0.56 -4.43
C GLY A 50 -10.22 1.89 -4.00
N VAL A 51 -11.11 2.40 -4.84
CA VAL A 51 -11.96 3.56 -4.58
C VAL A 51 -13.40 3.06 -4.58
N VAL A 52 -14.16 3.50 -3.59
CA VAL A 52 -15.60 3.25 -3.48
C VAL A 52 -16.30 4.59 -3.33
N SER A 53 -17.32 4.85 -4.14
CA SER A 53 -18.08 6.09 -4.08
C SER A 53 -19.59 5.84 -4.00
N GLY A 54 -20.29 6.70 -3.28
CA GLY A 54 -21.74 6.67 -3.21
C GLY A 54 -22.29 7.62 -2.15
N ALA A 55 -23.62 7.78 -2.17
CA ALA A 55 -24.33 8.58 -1.20
C ALA A 55 -24.33 7.92 0.19
N VAL A 56 -24.07 8.75 1.21
CA VAL A 56 -24.20 8.40 2.63
C VAL A 56 -25.09 9.44 3.29
N SER A 57 -25.96 8.98 4.19
CA SER A 57 -26.62 9.83 5.18
C SER A 57 -26.04 9.53 6.57
N ILE A 58 -25.84 10.55 7.38
CA ILE A 58 -25.45 10.41 8.79
C ILE A 58 -26.61 10.91 9.64
N ASN A 59 -27.08 10.10 10.58
CA ASN A 59 -28.18 10.42 11.53
C ASN A 59 -29.46 10.90 10.83
N ASP A 60 -29.91 10.20 9.79
CA ASP A 60 -31.08 10.55 8.97
C ASP A 60 -31.02 11.97 8.36
N GLY A 61 -29.81 12.54 8.30
CA GLY A 61 -29.52 13.80 7.63
C GLY A 61 -29.56 13.67 6.10
N PRO A 62 -29.40 14.79 5.38
CA PRO A 62 -29.38 14.78 3.92
C PRO A 62 -28.26 13.87 3.39
N GLU A 63 -28.54 13.21 2.27
CA GLU A 63 -27.54 12.43 1.55
C GLU A 63 -26.43 13.35 1.03
N TYR A 64 -25.20 12.85 1.10
CA TYR A 64 -24.05 13.48 0.45
C TYR A 64 -23.13 12.42 -0.13
N GLU A 65 -22.43 12.77 -1.22
CA GLU A 65 -21.48 11.87 -1.87
C GLU A 65 -20.24 11.68 -1.01
N MET A 66 -19.91 10.42 -0.73
CA MET A 66 -18.70 10.02 -0.04
C MET A 66 -17.75 9.30 -1.00
N TYR A 67 -16.47 9.66 -0.92
CA TYR A 67 -15.39 9.03 -1.66
C TYR A 67 -14.47 8.33 -0.66
N LEU A 68 -14.49 7.01 -0.66
CA LEU A 68 -13.64 6.16 0.16
C LEU A 68 -12.52 5.60 -0.70
N PHE A 69 -11.33 5.52 -0.13
CA PHE A 69 -10.18 4.84 -0.72
C PHE A 69 -9.54 3.94 0.33
N GLY A 70 -8.96 2.84 -0.12
CA GLY A 70 -8.33 1.91 0.80
C GLY A 70 -7.45 0.90 0.08
N GLU A 71 -6.67 0.20 0.90
CA GLU A 71 -5.84 -0.92 0.49
C GLU A 71 -6.31 -2.18 1.21
N LYS A 72 -6.40 -3.27 0.47
CA LYS A 72 -6.50 -4.62 1.00
C LYS A 72 -5.23 -5.38 0.64
N MET A 73 -4.39 -5.65 1.64
CA MET A 73 -3.26 -6.57 1.48
C MET A 73 -3.68 -8.00 1.81
N ARG A 74 -3.24 -8.96 1.01
CA ARG A 74 -3.40 -10.39 1.30
C ARG A 74 -2.05 -11.09 1.20
N SER A 75 -1.63 -11.70 2.29
CA SER A 75 -0.50 -12.63 2.31
C SER A 75 -0.99 -14.03 1.92
N LEU A 76 -0.37 -14.62 0.91
CA LEU A 76 -0.49 -16.03 0.55
C LEU A 76 0.66 -16.86 1.15
N GLY A 77 1.70 -16.19 1.68
CA GLY A 77 2.78 -16.79 2.46
C GLY A 77 2.41 -17.11 3.90
N LYS A 78 3.35 -17.73 4.63
CA LYS A 78 3.20 -18.01 6.06
C LYS A 78 3.25 -16.68 6.84
N SER A 79 2.34 -16.47 7.78
CA SER A 79 2.33 -15.24 8.60
C SER A 79 3.67 -14.96 9.31
N SER A 80 4.44 -16.00 9.64
CA SER A 80 5.77 -15.87 10.22
C SER A 80 6.80 -15.16 9.32
N THR A 81 6.58 -15.10 8.00
CA THR A 81 7.52 -14.45 7.07
C THR A 81 7.38 -12.93 7.06
N ILE A 82 6.22 -12.42 7.48
CA ILE A 82 5.92 -10.98 7.56
C ILE A 82 6.00 -10.41 8.99
N VAL A 83 6.36 -11.24 9.98
CA VAL A 83 6.53 -10.78 11.36
C VAL A 83 7.65 -9.75 11.43
N GLY A 84 7.34 -8.58 12.00
CA GLY A 84 8.27 -7.46 12.12
C GLY A 84 8.45 -6.66 10.82
N CYS A 85 7.71 -6.97 9.75
CA CYS A 85 7.66 -6.11 8.58
C CYS A 85 7.08 -4.75 8.94
N LYS A 86 7.73 -3.69 8.46
CA LYS A 86 7.25 -2.32 8.55
C LYS A 86 6.81 -1.87 7.16
N PHE A 87 5.59 -1.35 7.09
CA PHE A 87 4.98 -0.83 5.88
C PHE A 87 4.80 0.68 6.03
N THR A 88 5.19 1.44 5.01
CA THR A 88 4.87 2.87 4.90
C THR A 88 4.13 3.07 3.60
N SER A 89 2.79 3.05 3.65
CA SER A 89 1.93 3.16 2.46
C SER A 89 1.35 4.55 2.35
N ILE A 90 1.43 5.12 1.14
CA ILE A 90 0.70 6.31 0.72
C ILE A 90 -0.13 5.89 -0.48
N LEU A 91 -1.45 6.04 -0.36
CA LEU A 91 -2.35 5.79 -1.46
C LEU A 91 -3.27 6.99 -1.66
N GLY A 92 -3.66 7.21 -2.90
CA GLY A 92 -4.49 8.34 -3.24
C GLY A 92 -4.99 8.27 -4.66
N SER A 93 -5.97 9.11 -4.93
CA SER A 93 -6.46 9.40 -6.27
C SER A 93 -6.59 10.89 -6.44
N THR A 94 -6.42 11.36 -7.68
CA THR A 94 -6.60 12.75 -8.08
C THR A 94 -7.86 12.84 -8.92
N PRO A 95 -9.00 13.27 -8.36
CA PRO A 95 -10.27 13.32 -9.10
C PRO A 95 -10.19 14.18 -10.37
N ALA A 96 -9.37 15.24 -10.37
CA ALA A 96 -9.26 16.18 -11.48
C ALA A 96 -8.68 15.58 -12.76
N ASN A 97 -7.84 14.55 -12.66
CA ASN A 97 -7.20 13.93 -13.82
C ASN A 97 -7.33 12.40 -13.85
N GLY A 98 -7.96 11.77 -12.85
CA GLY A 98 -8.19 10.33 -12.80
C GLY A 98 -6.96 9.50 -12.46
N LEU A 99 -5.83 10.12 -12.09
CA LEU A 99 -4.64 9.39 -11.63
C LEU A 99 -4.93 8.75 -10.26
N ALA A 100 -4.51 7.51 -10.09
CA ALA A 100 -4.42 6.88 -8.78
C ALA A 100 -3.00 6.38 -8.53
N PHE A 101 -2.60 6.30 -7.27
CA PHE A 101 -1.29 5.79 -6.91
C PHE A 101 -1.35 4.97 -5.62
N HIS A 102 -0.46 4.00 -5.58
CA HIS A 102 -0.12 3.21 -4.42
C HIS A 102 1.40 3.24 -4.30
N LEU A 103 1.90 3.94 -3.29
CA LEU A 103 3.33 4.16 -3.07
C LEU A 103 3.68 3.58 -1.71
N THR A 104 4.43 2.49 -1.69
CA THR A 104 4.73 1.84 -0.43
C THR A 104 6.16 1.34 -0.33
N ASN A 105 6.74 1.50 0.86
CA ASN A 105 8.02 0.90 1.22
C ASN A 105 7.80 -0.21 2.26
N VAL A 106 8.32 -1.42 2.02
CA VAL A 106 8.41 -2.47 3.05
C VAL A 106 9.84 -2.61 3.55
N SER A 107 10.00 -2.79 4.85
CA SER A 107 11.24 -3.28 5.44
C SER A 107 10.98 -4.53 6.27
N ALA A 108 11.84 -5.53 6.15
CA ALA A 108 11.79 -6.76 6.93
C ALA A 108 13.18 -7.03 7.56
N PRO A 109 13.25 -7.22 8.90
CA PRO A 109 14.53 -7.39 9.59
C PRO A 109 15.36 -8.52 8.98
N TYR A 110 16.60 -8.20 8.61
CA TYR A 110 17.55 -9.14 8.01
C TYR A 110 17.08 -9.80 6.70
N ALA A 111 16.15 -9.16 5.99
CA ALA A 111 15.66 -9.62 4.69
C ALA A 111 15.83 -8.55 3.62
N PHE A 112 15.21 -7.39 3.81
CA PHE A 112 15.26 -6.26 2.88
C PHE A 112 14.94 -4.96 3.63
N ASN A 113 15.50 -3.85 3.17
CA ASN A 113 15.34 -2.54 3.77
C ASN A 113 14.89 -1.51 2.72
N ASN A 114 13.78 -0.82 3.00
CA ASN A 114 13.11 0.14 2.12
C ASN A 114 12.88 -0.42 0.71
N LEU A 115 12.22 -1.57 0.60
CA LEU A 115 11.83 -2.14 -0.67
C LEU A 115 10.69 -1.32 -1.28
N PRO A 116 10.88 -0.66 -2.45
CA PRO A 116 9.80 0.03 -3.13
C PRO A 116 8.82 -0.96 -3.73
N PHE A 117 7.53 -0.72 -3.53
CA PHE A 117 6.45 -1.45 -4.20
C PHE A 117 5.23 -0.54 -4.43
N GLY A 118 4.36 -1.01 -5.34
CA GLY A 118 3.16 -0.31 -5.75
C GLY A 118 3.27 0.25 -7.16
N CYS A 119 2.33 1.13 -7.50
CA CYS A 119 2.12 1.57 -8.87
C CYS A 119 1.49 2.97 -8.96
N VAL A 120 1.62 3.57 -10.14
CA VAL A 120 0.73 4.65 -10.60
C VAL A 120 -0.23 4.05 -11.61
N VAL A 121 -1.52 4.34 -11.46
CA VAL A 121 -2.58 3.95 -12.38
C VAL A 121 -2.99 5.17 -13.18
N GLN A 122 -2.78 5.11 -14.49
CA GLN A 122 -3.18 6.16 -15.41
C GLN A 122 -4.70 6.19 -15.59
N PRO A 123 -5.26 7.29 -16.11
CA PRO A 123 -6.71 7.41 -16.33
C PRO A 123 -7.26 6.37 -17.31
N GLY A 124 -6.41 5.86 -18.21
CA GLY A 124 -6.73 4.75 -19.12
C GLY A 124 -6.74 3.36 -18.46
N GLY A 125 -6.39 3.27 -17.17
CA GLY A 125 -6.28 2.01 -16.43
C GLY A 125 -4.89 1.38 -16.45
N ASP A 126 -3.95 1.94 -17.22
CA ASP A 126 -2.58 1.43 -17.29
C ASP A 126 -1.87 1.55 -15.95
N MET A 127 -1.36 0.42 -15.47
CA MET A 127 -0.63 0.32 -14.20
C MET A 127 0.87 0.33 -14.46
N ILE A 128 1.57 1.30 -13.88
CA ILE A 128 3.03 1.47 -14.00
C ILE A 128 3.66 1.17 -12.65
N PRO A 129 4.44 0.09 -12.51
CA PRO A 129 5.16 -0.23 -11.27
C PRO A 129 6.17 0.85 -10.88
N ILE A 130 6.27 1.12 -9.59
CA ILE A 130 7.28 2.05 -9.05
C ILE A 130 8.67 1.42 -9.09
N LYS A 131 9.64 2.16 -9.63
CA LYS A 131 11.04 1.71 -9.74
C LYS A 131 11.92 2.15 -8.56
N ASP A 132 11.67 3.35 -8.05
CA ASP A 132 12.37 3.89 -6.90
C ASP A 132 11.40 4.73 -6.09
N LEU A 133 11.56 4.70 -4.78
CA LEU A 133 10.64 5.35 -3.86
C LEU A 133 11.35 5.76 -2.57
N ASP A 134 11.50 7.07 -2.42
CA ASP A 134 11.87 7.68 -1.16
C ASP A 134 10.65 8.37 -0.55
N ILE A 135 10.25 7.94 0.64
CA ILE A 135 9.12 8.50 1.38
C ILE A 135 9.67 9.20 2.62
N ASN A 136 9.64 10.54 2.58
CA ASN A 136 9.98 11.39 3.72
C ASN A 136 8.70 12.09 4.22
N ILE A 137 8.06 11.51 5.24
CA ILE A 137 6.88 12.11 5.90
C ILE A 137 7.36 12.84 7.15
N SER A 138 7.15 14.16 7.20
CA SER A 138 7.28 14.94 8.42
C SER A 138 5.89 15.15 9.04
N PRO A 139 5.69 14.86 10.34
CA PRO A 139 4.41 15.12 10.98
C PRO A 139 4.17 16.63 11.02
N GLN A 140 3.09 17.08 10.37
CA GLN A 140 2.54 18.40 10.66
C GLN A 140 1.80 18.33 12.00
N VAL A 141 2.37 18.94 13.03
CA VAL A 141 1.73 19.07 14.33
C VAL A 141 0.60 20.09 14.20
N SER A 142 -0.60 19.63 13.88
CA SER A 142 -1.82 20.43 14.07
C SER A 142 -2.47 20.00 15.37
N GLU A 143 -2.69 20.93 16.30
CA GLU A 143 -3.55 20.70 17.46
C GLU A 143 -4.95 20.28 16.97
N LYS A 144 -5.34 19.02 17.15
CA LYS A 144 -6.71 18.56 16.82
C LYS A 144 -7.35 17.82 17.98
N THR A 145 -8.42 18.44 18.48
CA THR A 145 -9.46 17.91 19.34
C THR A 145 -10.09 16.65 18.71
N LYS A 146 -10.08 15.54 19.45
CA LYS A 146 -10.79 14.31 19.06
C LYS A 146 -12.27 14.46 19.37
N SER A 147 -13.14 14.44 18.37
CA SER A 147 -14.60 14.27 18.55
C SER A 147 -15.01 12.85 18.18
N SER A 148 -15.81 12.19 19.02
CA SER A 148 -16.40 10.88 18.72
C SER A 148 -17.57 11.02 17.74
N PHE A 149 -17.68 10.14 16.74
CA PHE A 149 -18.88 9.99 15.91
C PHE A 149 -19.24 8.52 15.70
N LYS A 150 -20.52 8.25 15.40
CA LYS A 150 -21.03 6.93 14.97
C LYS A 150 -21.47 7.05 13.51
N ALA A 151 -21.16 6.04 12.69
CA ALA A 151 -21.60 5.93 11.31
C ALA A 151 -22.43 4.66 11.12
N HIS A 152 -23.51 4.76 10.34
CA HIS A 152 -24.37 3.65 9.97
C HIS A 152 -24.25 3.44 8.46
N PHE A 153 -24.07 2.19 8.02
CA PHE A 153 -23.93 1.84 6.60
C PHE A 153 -25.19 1.08 6.16
N HIS A 154 -25.87 1.60 5.14
CA HIS A 154 -26.99 0.93 4.49
C HIS A 154 -26.51 0.37 3.15
N ALA A 155 -26.71 -0.94 2.95
CA ALA A 155 -26.32 -1.68 1.75
C ALA A 155 -27.44 -1.65 0.69
#